data_AF-A0A954WJH6-F1
#
_entry.id   AF-A0A954WJH6-F1
#
_cell.length_a   1.000
_cell.length_b   1.000
_cell.length_c   1.000
_cell.angle_alpha   90.00
_cell.angle_beta   90.00
_cell.angle_gamma   90.00
#
_symmetry.space_group_name_H-M   'P 1'
#
loop_
_entity.id
_entity.type
_entity.pdbx_description
1 polymer ?
#
loop_
_entity_poly.entity_id
_entity_poly.type
_entity_poly.pdbx_seq_one_letter_code
_entity_poly.pdbx_strand_id
1 'polypeptide(L)' 'MADFNSDRLAVLIDADNAQPSVGAELMAEIGRYGTATVKRAYGDWTTSNLIGWKEHLHTLAIQPIQQFRLTAGKN' A
#
# COMPACT_ATOMS: atom_id res chain seq x y z
N MET A 1 7.72 26.15 18.86
CA MET A 1 7.65 26.00 17.39
C MET A 1 6.39 25.22 17.10
N ALA A 2 5.43 25.80 16.39
CA ALA A 2 4.29 25.03 15.91
C ALA A 2 4.78 24.24 14.69
N ASP A 3 4.72 22.91 14.77
CA ASP A 3 5.03 22.04 13.64
C ASP A 3 3.99 22.31 12.55
N PHE A 4 4.38 23.04 11.52
CA PHE A 4 3.53 23.34 10.37
C PHE A 4 3.26 22.03 9.62
N ASN A 5 2.14 21.40 10.00
CA ASN A 5 1.37 20.51 9.17
C ASN A 5 2.11 19.28 8.63
N SER A 6 2.53 18.38 9.52
CA SER A 6 2.75 16.97 9.14
C SER A 6 1.37 16.34 8.89
N ASP A 7 0.74 16.68 7.75
CA ASP A 7 -0.55 16.16 7.36
C ASP A 7 -0.54 14.63 7.53
N ARG A 8 -1.51 14.13 8.29
CA ARG A 8 -1.60 12.70 8.56
C ARG A 8 -2.30 12.06 7.38
N LEU A 9 -1.51 11.36 6.58
CA LEU A 9 -2.01 10.72 5.37
C LEU A 9 -2.39 9.27 5.66
N ALA A 10 -3.49 8.85 5.04
CA ALA A 10 -3.88 7.46 4.94
C ALA A 10 -3.61 6.98 3.51
N VAL A 11 -2.84 5.92 3.39
CA VAL A 11 -2.47 5.28 2.12
C VAL A 11 -3.17 3.94 2.05
N LEU A 12 -4.03 3.79 1.05
CA LEU A 12 -4.77 2.56 0.75
C LEU A 12 -4.38 2.14 -0.66
N ILE A 13 -3.74 0.98 -0.78
CA ILE A 13 -3.21 0.44 -2.03
C ILE A 13 -4.06 -0.76 -2.43
N ASP A 14 -4.53 -0.79 -3.66
CA ASP A 14 -5.07 -2.01 -4.28
C ASP A 14 -3.90 -2.80 -4.88
N ALA A 15 -3.40 -3.80 -4.14
CA ALA A 15 -2.21 -4.56 -4.50
C ALA A 15 -2.45 -5.53 -5.67
N ASP A 16 -3.71 -5.95 -5.89
CA ASP A 16 -4.05 -6.80 -7.03
C ASP A 16 -4.00 -6.03 -8.37
N ASN A 17 -4.24 -4.71 -8.33
CA ASN A 17 -4.23 -3.84 -9.51
C ASN A 17 -2.99 -2.94 -9.63
N ALA A 18 -2.18 -2.81 -8.58
CA ALA A 18 -0.95 -2.00 -8.56
C ALA A 18 0.31 -2.87 -8.66
N GLN A 19 1.32 -2.37 -9.38
CA GLN A 19 2.61 -3.06 -9.47
C GLN A 19 3.46 -2.84 -8.20
N PRO A 20 4.17 -3.86 -7.68
CA PRO A 20 5.02 -3.69 -6.50
C PRO A 20 6.13 -2.64 -6.67
N SER A 21 6.66 -2.50 -7.88
CA SER A 21 7.77 -1.61 -8.22
C SER A 21 7.51 -0.14 -7.90
N VAL A 22 6.25 0.31 -7.97
CA VAL A 22 5.91 1.72 -7.69
C VAL A 22 5.79 2.02 -6.19
N GLY A 23 5.81 1.01 -5.32
CA GLY A 23 5.58 1.18 -3.88
C GLY A 23 6.60 2.10 -3.20
N ALA A 24 7.88 1.98 -3.57
CA ALA A 24 8.95 2.81 -2.98
C ALA A 24 8.86 4.27 -3.41
N GLU A 25 8.69 4.53 -4.72
CA GLU A 25 8.52 5.88 -5.27
C GLU A 25 7.27 6.56 -4.71
N LEU A 26 6.17 5.81 -4.59
CA LEU A 26 4.93 6.30 -3.99
C LEU A 26 5.14 6.73 -2.54
N MET A 27 5.82 5.93 -1.71
CA MET A 27 6.09 6.30 -0.32
C MET A 27 7.01 7.53 -0.21
N ALA A 28 7.99 7.67 -1.10
CA ALA A 28 8.89 8.82 -1.14
C ALA A 28 8.12 10.10 -1.47
N GLU A 29 7.22 10.04 -2.46
CA GLU A 29 6.38 11.16 -2.86
C GLU A 29 5.39 11.55 -1.74
N ILE A 30 4.75 10.57 -1.10
CA ILE A 30 3.86 10.81 0.05
C ILE A 30 4.59 11.50 1.20
N GLY A 31 5.85 11.14 1.46
CA GLY A 31 6.69 11.79 2.47
C GLY A 31 6.92 13.28 2.24
N ARG A 32 6.71 13.79 1.02
CA ARG A 32 6.77 15.22 0.71
C ARG A 32 5.51 15.99 1.09
N TYR A 33 4.36 15.30 1.17
CA TYR A 33 3.07 15.90 1.52
C TYR A 33 2.75 15.76 3.01
N GLY A 34 3.29 14.74 3.68
CA GLY A 34 3.06 14.54 5.10
C GLY A 34 3.49 13.16 5.59
N THR A 35 3.00 12.79 6.76
CA THR A 35 3.33 11.50 7.40
C THR A 35 2.22 10.49 7.14
N ALA A 36 2.55 9.43 6.40
CA ALA A 36 1.67 8.28 6.22
C ALA A 36 1.52 7.50 7.54
N THR A 37 0.45 7.77 8.28
CA THR A 37 0.14 7.13 9.56
C THR A 37 -0.63 5.82 9.40
N VAL A 38 -1.37 5.69 8.31
CA VAL A 38 -2.04 4.45 7.92
C VAL A 38 -1.50 4.04 6.55
N LYS A 39 -0.98 2.82 6.46
CA LYS A 39 -0.49 2.22 5.22
C LYS A 39 -1.08 0.83 5.09
N ARG A 40 -1.98 0.62 4.15
CA ARG A 40 -2.64 -0.66 3.93
C ARG A 40 -2.58 -1.05 2.47
N ALA A 41 -2.32 -2.31 2.21
CA ALA A 41 -2.41 -2.91 0.89
C ALA A 41 -3.50 -3.97 0.92
N TYR A 42 -4.48 -3.85 0.04
CA TYR A 42 -5.63 -4.74 -0.10
C TYR A 42 -5.39 -5.67 -1.27
N GLY A 43 -5.62 -6.96 -1.06
CA GLY A 43 -5.53 -7.93 -2.14
C GLY A 43 -5.67 -9.36 -1.65
N ASP A 44 -5.66 -10.29 -2.58
CA ASP A 44 -5.65 -11.72 -2.26
C ASP A 44 -4.23 -12.23 -1.98
N TRP A 45 -3.80 -12.22 -0.72
CA TRP A 45 -2.44 -12.65 -0.34
C TRP A 45 -2.22 -14.16 -0.41
N THR A 46 -3.27 -14.93 -0.72
CA THR A 46 -3.21 -16.38 -0.95
C THR A 46 -2.70 -16.71 -2.34
N THR A 47 -2.75 -15.78 -3.30
CA THR A 47 -2.27 -15.97 -4.66
C THR A 47 -0.80 -15.57 -4.85
N SER A 48 -0.15 -16.14 -5.86
CA SER A 48 1.27 -15.91 -6.14
C SER A 48 1.58 -14.58 -6.84
N ASN A 49 0.58 -13.92 -7.43
CA ASN A 49 0.73 -12.62 -8.10
C ASN A 49 1.20 -11.50 -7.15
N LEU A 50 0.93 -11.62 -5.85
CA LEU A 50 1.34 -10.62 -4.84
C LEU A 50 2.69 -10.91 -4.18
N ILE A 51 3.46 -11.90 -4.65
CA ILE A 51 4.78 -12.21 -4.09
C ILE A 51 5.72 -11.00 -4.11
N GLY A 52 5.74 -10.23 -5.21
CA GLY A 52 6.57 -9.03 -5.30
C GLY A 52 6.18 -7.95 -4.28
N TRP A 53 4.90 -7.86 -3.91
CA TRP A 53 4.46 -6.97 -2.84
C TRP A 53 4.97 -7.40 -1.47
N LYS A 54 5.06 -8.71 -1.18
CA LYS A 54 5.47 -9.23 0.14
C LYS A 54 6.83 -8.70 0.61
N GLU A 55 7.79 -8.56 -0.31
CA GLU A 55 9.11 -7.98 -0.02
C GLU A 55 9.03 -6.48 0.32
N HIS A 56 8.12 -5.76 -0.33
CA HIS A 56 7.92 -4.32 -0.14
C HIS A 56 7.09 -4.00 1.10
N LEU A 57 6.14 -4.86 1.47
CA LEU A 57 5.27 -4.64 2.64
C LEU A 57 6.08 -4.46 3.92
N HIS A 58 7.06 -5.34 4.16
CA HIS A 58 7.88 -5.27 5.37
C HIS A 58 8.77 -4.03 5.36
N THR A 59 9.46 -3.79 4.23
CA THR A 59 10.38 -2.67 4.05
C THR A 59 9.70 -1.30 4.21
N LEU A 60 8.47 -1.16 3.71
CA LEU A 60 7.72 0.09 3.72
C LEU A 60 6.75 0.23 4.90
N ALA A 61 6.72 -0.77 5.78
CA ALA A 61 5.77 -0.91 6.89
C ALA A 61 4.30 -0.77 6.43
N ILE A 62 3.96 -1.42 5.31
CA ILE A 62 2.60 -1.46 4.77
C ILE A 62 1.91 -2.70 5.32
N GLN A 63 0.73 -2.51 5.93
CA GLN A 63 -0.06 -3.60 6.47
C GLN A 63 -0.82 -4.33 5.34
N PRO A 64 -0.59 -5.63 5.11
CA PRO A 64 -1.44 -6.41 4.22
C PRO A 64 -2.83 -6.62 4.81
N ILE A 65 -3.86 -6.39 4.01
CA ILE A 65 -5.26 -6.68 4.32
C ILE A 65 -5.75 -7.70 3.30
N GLN A 66 -6.12 -8.90 3.78
CA GLN A 66 -6.69 -9.94 2.93
C GLN A 66 -8.08 -9.49 2.44
N GLN A 67 -8.24 -9.49 1.13
CA GLN A 67 -9.53 -9.26 0.49
C GLN A 67 -10.01 -10.56 -0.14
N PHE A 68 -11.16 -11.05 0.29
CA PHE A 68 -11.83 -12.16 -0.39
C PHE A 68 -12.45 -11.65 -1.69
N ARG A 69 -12.10 -12.26 -2.82
CA ARG A 69 -12.71 -11.92 -4.12
C ARG A 69 -14.20 -12.22 -4.05
N LEU A 70 -15.04 -11.18 -4.20
CA LEU A 70 -16.50 -11.35 -4.18
C LEU A 70 -17.10 -11.76 -5.53
N THR A 71 -16.31 -11.89 -6.59
CA THR A 71 -16.73 -12.54 -7.84
C THR A 71 -15.52 -13.12 -8.58
N ALA A 72 -15.66 -14.34 -9.11
CA ALA A 72 -14.76 -14.88 -10.11
C ALA A 72 -15.24 -14.42 -11.49
N GLY A 73 -14.41 -13.70 -12.25
CA GLY A 73 -14.66 -13.46 -13.68
C GLY A 73 -15.40 -12.16 -14.04
N LYS A 74 -14.85 -11.00 -13.66
CA LYS A 74 -15.17 -9.74 -14.34
C LYS A 74 -13.90 -9.07 -14.84
N ASN A 75 -13.36 -9.63 -15.93
CA ASN A 75 -12.50 -9.01 -16.93
C ASN A 75 -12.81 -9.69 -18.26
#